data_AF-A0A954MA14-F1
#
_entry.id   AF-A0A954MA14-F1
#
_cell.length_a   1.000
_cell.length_b   1.000
_cell.length_c   1.000
_cell.angle_alpha   90.00
_cell.angle_beta   90.00
_cell.angle_gamma   90.00
#
_symmetry.space_group_name_H-M   'P 1'
#
loop_
_entity.id
_entity.type
_entity.pdbx_description
1 polymer ?
#
loop_
_entity_poly.entity_id
_entity_poly.type
_entity_poly.pdbx_seq_one_letter_code
_entity_poly.pdbx_strand_id
1 'polypeptide(L)'
;MVRRHIRLTCCTILLVFVTVRSAAAFEDVAAPGPAMATAAARFVETLDHSQKLRATFAYDDPERLNWHFIPRERQGVGLWDLDGAAMDAASDLVRSGLSTAGYEKVLQIRSLEEVLYLFEGGEEAERREKRHPHKYFISIFGTPAGKGLWGWRFEGHHLSLNFSIQDGKIVSSTPEFYGANPGLIDAGPGRSLRVLGRREEIAREILKACTDQNRGRMWLSKEAPNDVRGGGVIQPVVDAPQGLRFAEMSPEQQKLLKELIAEYLTAMPATVVRERMQAIQKAGMDDVHFGWWGGSELNEPHHYVVQGSTFIIEYNNTQNNANHVHAIWRNLAGDFNLPAKGE
;
A
#
# COMPACT_ATOMS: atom_id res chain seq x y z
N MET A 1 -62.62 -60.08 0.19
CA MET A 1 -61.32 -60.62 0.62
C MET A 1 -60.49 -60.92 -0.64
N VAL A 2 -59.75 -59.93 -1.17
CA VAL A 2 -58.87 -60.11 -2.33
C VAL A 2 -57.59 -59.30 -2.09
N ARG A 3 -56.46 -59.95 -2.38
CA ARG A 3 -55.09 -59.66 -1.93
C ARG A 3 -54.40 -58.49 -2.64
N ARG A 4 -53.50 -57.84 -1.89
CA ARG A 4 -52.46 -56.88 -2.31
C ARG A 4 -51.56 -57.40 -3.43
N HIS A 5 -51.13 -56.52 -4.32
CA HIS A 5 -49.77 -56.50 -4.88
C HIS A 5 -49.33 -55.06 -5.14
N ILE A 6 -48.51 -54.48 -4.24
CA ILE A 6 -47.75 -53.26 -4.48
C ILE A 6 -46.38 -53.72 -5.01
N ARG A 7 -46.06 -53.37 -6.26
CA ARG A 7 -44.74 -53.59 -6.84
C ARG A 7 -43.79 -52.48 -6.34
N LEU A 8 -42.72 -52.86 -5.64
CA LEU A 8 -41.58 -51.98 -5.38
C LEU A 8 -40.75 -51.87 -6.66
N THR A 9 -40.63 -50.67 -7.20
CA THR A 9 -39.66 -50.36 -8.27
C THR A 9 -38.41 -49.80 -7.59
N CYS A 10 -37.31 -50.56 -7.58
CA CYS A 10 -36.00 -50.08 -7.16
C CYS A 10 -35.43 -49.17 -8.26
N CYS A 11 -35.31 -47.86 -8.00
CA CYS A 11 -34.47 -46.98 -8.80
C CYS A 11 -33.01 -47.12 -8.35
N THR A 12 -32.17 -47.72 -9.18
CA THR A 12 -30.72 -47.74 -9.00
C THR A 12 -30.16 -46.41 -9.48
N ILE A 13 -29.73 -45.54 -8.56
CA ILE A 13 -29.02 -44.30 -8.90
C ILE A 13 -27.53 -44.66 -9.10
N LEU A 14 -27.06 -44.57 -10.33
CA LEU A 14 -25.65 -44.75 -10.68
C LEU A 14 -24.91 -43.43 -10.43
N LEU A 15 -24.11 -43.37 -9.36
CA LEU A 15 -23.23 -42.23 -9.06
C LEU A 15 -21.95 -42.33 -9.89
N VAL A 16 -21.84 -41.49 -10.92
CA VAL A 16 -20.59 -41.31 -11.69
C VAL A 16 -19.71 -40.31 -10.93
N PHE A 17 -18.61 -40.79 -10.35
CA PHE A 17 -17.57 -39.93 -9.80
C PHE A 17 -16.73 -39.35 -10.94
N VAL A 18 -16.97 -38.09 -11.30
CA VAL A 18 -16.06 -37.31 -12.15
C VAL A 18 -14.98 -36.71 -11.25
N THR A 19 -13.79 -37.31 -11.25
CA THR A 19 -12.62 -36.70 -10.60
C THR A 19 -12.06 -35.59 -11.50
N VAL A 20 -12.40 -34.33 -11.19
CA VAL A 20 -11.75 -33.17 -11.81
C VAL A 20 -10.37 -33.02 -11.17
N ARG A 21 -9.32 -33.42 -11.90
CA ARG A 21 -7.94 -33.01 -11.59
C ARG A 21 -7.74 -31.59 -12.10
N SER A 22 -7.89 -30.60 -11.22
CA SER A 22 -7.44 -29.24 -11.52
C SER A 22 -5.93 -29.17 -11.38
N ALA A 23 -5.20 -29.40 -12.47
CA ALA A 23 -3.86 -28.85 -12.62
C ALA A 23 -4.05 -27.38 -12.99
N ALA A 24 -3.93 -26.48 -12.00
CA ALA A 24 -3.81 -25.06 -12.29
C ALA A 24 -2.49 -24.85 -13.04
N ALA A 25 -2.59 -24.67 -14.36
CA ALA A 25 -1.53 -24.06 -15.12
C ALA A 25 -1.41 -22.63 -14.58
N PHE A 26 -0.32 -22.35 -13.86
CA PHE A 26 0.09 -20.97 -13.65
C PHE A 26 0.43 -20.44 -15.04
N GLU A 27 -0.48 -19.67 -15.63
CA GLU A 27 -0.12 -18.80 -16.74
C GLU A 27 1.11 -17.99 -16.32
N ASP A 28 2.06 -17.87 -17.25
CA ASP A 28 3.28 -17.10 -17.10
C ASP A 28 2.89 -15.62 -17.06
N VAL A 29 2.35 -15.17 -15.92
CA VAL A 29 2.10 -13.76 -15.66
C VAL A 29 3.46 -13.11 -15.76
N ALA A 30 3.67 -12.31 -16.82
CA ALA A 30 4.93 -11.65 -17.09
C ALA A 30 5.48 -11.04 -15.78
N ALA A 31 6.77 -11.28 -15.50
CA ALA A 31 7.39 -10.76 -14.30
C ALA A 31 7.08 -9.24 -14.16
N PRO A 32 6.81 -8.74 -12.94
CA PRO A 32 6.31 -7.37 -12.76
C PRO A 32 7.18 -6.27 -13.42
N GLY A 33 8.50 -6.44 -13.48
CA GLY A 33 9.41 -5.49 -14.14
C GLY A 33 9.16 -5.33 -15.64
N PRO A 34 9.19 -6.39 -16.46
CA PRO A 34 8.79 -6.35 -17.87
C PRO A 34 7.38 -5.79 -18.10
N ALA A 35 6.42 -6.14 -17.24
CA ALA A 35 5.06 -5.62 -17.32
C ALA A 35 5.02 -4.10 -17.09
N MET A 36 5.70 -3.60 -16.06
CA MET A 36 5.88 -2.16 -15.82
C MET A 36 6.57 -1.46 -17.01
N ALA A 37 7.62 -2.06 -17.59
CA ALA A 37 8.34 -1.47 -18.72
C ALA A 37 7.43 -1.30 -19.93
N THR A 38 6.63 -2.32 -20.24
CA THR A 38 5.65 -2.30 -21.33
C THR A 38 4.58 -1.23 -21.08
N ALA A 39 4.02 -1.19 -19.87
CA ALA A 39 2.98 -0.24 -19.51
C ALA A 39 3.49 1.22 -19.53
N ALA A 40 4.71 1.45 -19.01
CA ALA A 40 5.33 2.77 -19.01
C ALA A 40 5.69 3.24 -20.42
N ALA A 41 6.23 2.36 -21.28
CA ALA A 41 6.50 2.70 -22.68
C ALA A 41 5.21 3.08 -23.42
N ARG A 42 4.14 2.28 -23.28
CA ARG A 42 2.83 2.58 -23.85
C ARG A 42 2.27 3.90 -23.34
N PHE A 43 2.36 4.15 -22.03
CA PHE A 43 1.93 5.42 -21.45
C PHE A 43 2.65 6.59 -22.11
N VAL A 44 3.98 6.56 -22.15
CA VAL A 44 4.77 7.61 -22.81
C VAL A 44 4.37 7.76 -24.28
N GLU A 45 4.16 6.67 -25.03
CA GLU A 45 3.75 6.74 -26.44
C GLU A 45 2.44 7.50 -26.66
N THR A 46 1.45 7.31 -25.78
CA THR A 46 0.12 7.94 -25.86
C THR A 46 0.11 9.45 -25.58
N LEU A 47 1.16 9.97 -24.94
CA LEU A 47 1.24 11.38 -24.56
C LEU A 47 1.56 12.27 -25.78
N ASP A 48 0.97 13.48 -25.80
CA ASP A 48 1.40 14.54 -26.71
C ASP A 48 2.78 15.09 -26.34
N HIS A 49 3.32 16.00 -27.15
CA HIS A 49 4.66 16.56 -26.92
C HIS A 49 4.79 17.30 -25.57
N SER A 50 3.78 18.09 -25.19
CA SER A 50 3.78 18.88 -23.95
C SER A 50 3.66 17.98 -22.72
N GLN A 51 2.78 16.98 -22.78
CA GLN A 51 2.62 15.96 -21.75
C GLN A 51 3.91 15.14 -21.59
N LYS A 52 4.56 14.71 -22.68
CA LYS A 52 5.86 14.00 -22.64
C LYS A 52 6.94 14.80 -21.93
N LEU A 53 7.05 16.10 -22.24
CA LEU A 53 8.04 16.98 -21.61
C LEU A 53 7.84 17.12 -20.10
N ARG A 54 6.58 17.10 -19.63
CA ARG A 54 6.27 17.14 -18.18
C ARG A 54 6.41 15.78 -17.50
N ALA A 55 6.18 14.69 -18.22
CA ALA A 55 6.14 13.34 -17.66
C ALA A 55 7.51 12.65 -17.59
N THR A 56 8.50 13.09 -18.37
CA THR A 56 9.76 12.34 -18.54
C THR A 56 10.98 13.14 -18.07
N PHE A 57 11.88 12.45 -17.38
CA PHE A 57 13.08 13.01 -16.75
C PHE A 57 14.28 12.08 -16.98
N ALA A 58 15.50 12.59 -16.79
CA ALA A 58 16.67 11.73 -16.66
C ALA A 58 16.57 10.84 -15.41
N TYR A 59 17.26 9.69 -15.38
CA TYR A 59 17.17 8.80 -14.21
C TYR A 59 17.78 9.42 -12.95
N ASP A 60 18.85 10.18 -13.10
CA ASP A 60 19.56 10.88 -12.03
C ASP A 60 18.98 12.28 -11.73
N ASP A 61 17.85 12.64 -12.35
CA ASP A 61 17.17 13.90 -12.07
C ASP A 61 16.76 13.99 -10.60
N PRO A 62 17.05 15.12 -9.90
CA PRO A 62 16.64 15.33 -8.51
C PRO A 62 15.14 15.14 -8.27
N GLU A 63 14.31 15.37 -9.29
CA GLU A 63 12.86 15.18 -9.19
C GLU A 63 12.50 13.74 -8.82
N ARG A 64 13.33 12.73 -9.16
CA ARG A 64 13.10 11.34 -8.76
C ARG A 64 12.97 11.17 -7.24
N LEU A 65 13.65 12.03 -6.48
CA LEU A 65 13.71 11.98 -5.02
C LEU A 65 12.77 12.99 -4.35
N ASN A 66 12.09 13.86 -5.12
CA ASN A 66 11.16 14.89 -4.63
C ASN A 66 9.74 14.36 -4.39
N TRP A 67 9.60 13.32 -3.57
CA TRP A 67 8.31 12.70 -3.29
C TRP A 67 7.57 13.41 -2.14
N HIS A 68 6.23 13.47 -2.17
CA HIS A 68 5.44 13.87 -1.00
C HIS A 68 3.95 13.50 -1.13
N PHE A 69 3.28 13.31 0.00
CA PHE A 69 1.85 12.99 0.10
C PHE A 69 0.91 14.17 0.47
N ILE A 70 1.41 15.40 0.63
CA ILE A 70 0.57 16.56 1.04
C ILE A 70 0.10 17.36 -0.18
N PRO A 71 -0.94 18.21 -0.08
CA PRO A 71 -1.28 19.14 -1.16
C PRO A 71 -0.10 20.09 -1.46
N ARG A 72 0.38 20.07 -2.70
CA ARG A 72 1.46 20.94 -3.21
C ARG A 72 1.48 20.90 -4.73
N GLU A 73 2.16 21.88 -5.33
CA GLU A 73 2.55 21.81 -6.74
C GLU A 73 3.55 20.67 -6.97
N ARG A 74 3.40 20.00 -8.11
CA ARG A 74 4.16 18.79 -8.49
C ARG A 74 4.59 18.86 -9.94
N GLN A 75 5.74 18.26 -10.21
CA GLN A 75 6.15 17.92 -11.57
C GLN A 75 5.53 16.57 -11.99
N GLY A 76 5.68 16.21 -13.26
CA GLY A 76 4.98 15.09 -13.86
C GLY A 76 3.74 15.54 -14.63
N VAL A 77 3.13 14.61 -15.35
CA VAL A 77 1.83 14.84 -15.99
C VAL A 77 0.72 14.45 -15.02
N GLY A 78 -0.22 15.36 -14.79
CA GLY A 78 -1.39 15.12 -13.95
C GLY A 78 -2.44 14.32 -14.70
N LEU A 79 -3.15 13.41 -14.00
CA LEU A 79 -4.28 12.67 -14.59
C LEU A 79 -5.39 13.61 -15.09
N TRP A 80 -5.48 14.83 -14.55
CA TRP A 80 -6.41 15.86 -15.02
C TRP A 80 -6.16 16.25 -16.48
N ASP A 81 -4.91 16.17 -16.93
CA ASP A 81 -4.50 16.55 -18.28
C ASP A 81 -4.57 15.39 -19.27
N LEU A 82 -5.09 14.23 -18.85
CA LEU A 82 -5.15 13.02 -19.66
C LEU A 82 -6.59 12.66 -20.02
N ASP A 83 -6.78 12.18 -21.23
CA ASP A 83 -8.03 11.62 -21.72
C ASP A 83 -7.78 10.37 -22.58
N GLY A 84 -8.88 9.68 -22.92
CA GLY A 84 -8.88 8.50 -23.79
C GLY A 84 -7.75 7.50 -23.52
N ALA A 85 -6.98 7.21 -24.57
CA ALA A 85 -5.90 6.22 -24.52
C ALA A 85 -4.78 6.57 -23.52
N ALA A 86 -4.53 7.85 -23.25
CA ALA A 86 -3.51 8.27 -22.30
C ALA A 86 -3.93 8.03 -20.85
N MET A 87 -5.21 8.27 -20.54
CA MET A 87 -5.77 7.98 -19.21
C MET A 87 -5.84 6.46 -18.94
N ASP A 88 -6.18 5.66 -19.96
CA ASP A 88 -6.15 4.19 -19.87
C ASP A 88 -4.72 3.68 -19.63
N ALA A 89 -3.75 4.19 -20.40
CA ALA A 89 -2.35 3.77 -20.25
C ALA A 89 -1.74 4.22 -18.91
N ALA A 90 -2.13 5.39 -18.38
CA ALA A 90 -1.77 5.82 -17.03
C ALA A 90 -2.28 4.85 -15.96
N SER A 91 -3.55 4.43 -16.09
CA SER A 91 -4.18 3.46 -15.18
C SER A 91 -3.50 2.10 -15.25
N ASP A 92 -3.15 1.64 -16.45
CA ASP A 92 -2.42 0.38 -16.69
C ASP A 92 -1.01 0.42 -16.09
N LEU A 93 -0.29 1.54 -16.19
CA LEU A 93 1.01 1.71 -15.54
C LEU A 93 0.88 1.58 -14.02
N VAL A 94 -0.04 2.30 -13.39
CA VAL A 94 -0.23 2.21 -11.93
C VAL A 94 -0.62 0.78 -11.52
N ARG A 95 -1.50 0.14 -12.27
CA ARG A 95 -1.92 -1.25 -12.04
C ARG A 95 -0.76 -2.24 -12.17
N SER A 96 0.14 -2.03 -13.14
CA SER A 96 1.30 -2.92 -13.36
C SER A 96 2.25 -2.98 -12.17
N GLY A 97 2.25 -1.95 -11.32
CA GLY A 97 3.09 -1.88 -10.14
C GLY A 97 2.50 -2.42 -8.84
N LEU A 98 1.24 -2.83 -8.86
CA LEU A 98 0.48 -3.17 -7.65
C LEU A 98 -0.18 -4.54 -7.80
N SER A 99 -0.60 -5.10 -6.67
CA SER A 99 -1.62 -6.15 -6.71
C SER A 99 -3.00 -5.55 -7.05
N THR A 100 -3.98 -6.40 -7.33
CA THR A 100 -5.38 -5.96 -7.45
C THR A 100 -5.84 -5.19 -6.21
N ALA A 101 -5.56 -5.71 -5.00
CA ALA A 101 -5.94 -5.05 -3.75
C ALA A 101 -5.20 -3.72 -3.53
N GLY A 102 -3.93 -3.62 -3.96
CA GLY A 102 -3.15 -2.38 -3.91
C GLY A 102 -3.71 -1.31 -4.84
N TYR A 103 -4.09 -1.71 -6.06
CA TYR A 103 -4.70 -0.81 -7.04
C TYR A 103 -6.11 -0.35 -6.59
N GLU A 104 -6.90 -1.24 -6.01
CA GLU A 104 -8.20 -0.88 -5.41
C GLU A 104 -8.04 0.14 -4.28
N LYS A 105 -7.05 -0.04 -3.38
CA LYS A 105 -6.72 0.96 -2.34
C LYS A 105 -6.35 2.32 -2.96
N VAL A 106 -5.57 2.35 -4.04
CA VAL A 106 -5.25 3.59 -4.76
C VAL A 106 -6.52 4.28 -5.28
N LEU A 107 -7.44 3.54 -5.91
CA LEU A 107 -8.70 4.10 -6.40
C LEU A 107 -9.57 4.64 -5.25
N GLN A 108 -9.65 3.90 -4.15
CA GLN A 108 -10.40 4.32 -2.96
C GLN A 108 -9.82 5.60 -2.37
N ILE A 109 -8.50 5.69 -2.16
CA ILE A 109 -7.84 6.91 -1.65
C ILE A 109 -8.12 8.09 -2.57
N ARG A 110 -7.94 7.92 -3.88
CA ARG A 110 -8.24 8.97 -4.87
C ARG A 110 -9.70 9.42 -4.80
N SER A 111 -10.63 8.50 -4.58
CA SER A 111 -12.06 8.83 -4.48
C SER A 111 -12.40 9.64 -3.22
N LEU A 112 -11.60 9.55 -2.15
CA LEU A 112 -11.80 10.37 -0.94
C LEU A 112 -11.64 11.87 -1.19
N GLU A 113 -10.97 12.28 -2.29
CA GLU A 113 -10.90 13.68 -2.69
C GLU A 113 -12.30 14.28 -2.96
N GLU A 114 -13.26 13.51 -3.48
CA GLU A 114 -14.63 14.00 -3.65
C GLU A 114 -15.34 14.17 -2.30
N VAL A 115 -15.04 13.33 -1.33
CA VAL A 115 -15.60 13.45 0.02
C VAL A 115 -15.03 14.69 0.71
N LEU A 116 -13.72 14.90 0.61
CA LEU A 116 -13.07 16.11 1.11
C LEU A 116 -13.59 17.37 0.41
N TYR A 117 -13.82 17.32 -0.90
CA TYR A 117 -14.43 18.43 -1.64
C TYR A 117 -15.79 18.85 -1.05
N LEU A 118 -16.59 17.90 -0.58
CA LEU A 118 -17.89 18.14 0.04
C LEU A 118 -17.80 18.58 1.51
N PHE A 119 -16.79 18.09 2.24
CA PHE A 119 -16.63 18.38 3.68
C PHE A 119 -15.90 19.69 3.95
N GLU A 120 -14.96 20.08 3.08
CA GLU A 120 -14.23 21.32 3.21
C GLU A 120 -15.09 22.51 2.75
N GLY A 121 -15.02 23.63 3.48
CA GLY A 121 -15.65 24.90 3.10
C GLY A 121 -14.77 25.77 2.19
N GLY A 122 -15.23 26.98 1.85
CA GLY A 122 -14.48 27.97 1.08
C GLY A 122 -15.12 28.32 -0.27
N GLU A 123 -14.33 28.87 -1.20
CA GLU A 123 -14.79 29.11 -2.57
C GLU A 123 -14.76 27.82 -3.40
N GLU A 124 -15.81 27.58 -4.18
CA GLU A 124 -16.00 26.31 -4.91
C GLU A 124 -14.89 26.05 -5.93
N ALA A 125 -14.52 27.07 -6.71
CA ALA A 125 -13.46 26.98 -7.70
C ALA A 125 -12.12 26.59 -7.06
N GLU A 126 -11.74 27.26 -5.97
CA GLU A 126 -10.50 26.94 -5.26
C GLU A 126 -10.52 25.55 -4.62
N ARG A 127 -11.67 25.13 -4.08
CA ARG A 127 -11.81 23.77 -3.53
C ARG A 127 -11.62 22.72 -4.60
N ARG A 128 -12.22 22.89 -5.79
CA ARG A 128 -12.11 21.92 -6.88
C ARG A 128 -10.66 21.82 -7.40
N GLU A 129 -9.95 22.95 -7.45
CA GLU A 129 -8.53 22.95 -7.77
C GLU A 129 -7.69 22.21 -6.73
N LYS A 130 -8.10 22.19 -5.45
CA LYS A 130 -7.39 21.51 -4.36
C LYS A 130 -7.79 20.04 -4.20
N ARG A 131 -9.06 19.71 -4.44
CA ARG A 131 -9.70 18.41 -4.18
C ARG A 131 -10.27 17.84 -5.47
N HIS A 132 -9.52 16.91 -6.05
CA HIS A 132 -9.98 16.18 -7.20
C HIS A 132 -9.29 14.81 -7.34
N PRO A 133 -10.02 13.72 -7.66
CA PRO A 133 -9.46 12.39 -7.86
C PRO A 133 -8.42 12.30 -8.98
N HIS A 134 -8.36 13.28 -9.88
CA HIS A 134 -7.36 13.36 -10.97
C HIS A 134 -6.19 14.32 -10.67
N LYS A 135 -6.09 14.89 -9.47
CA LYS A 135 -4.91 15.68 -9.04
C LYS A 135 -3.77 14.78 -8.54
N TYR A 136 -3.44 13.78 -9.35
CA TYR A 136 -2.38 12.79 -9.12
C TYR A 136 -1.47 12.78 -10.35
N PHE A 137 -0.17 12.57 -10.14
CA PHE A 137 0.85 12.84 -11.14
C PHE A 137 1.68 11.61 -11.40
N ILE A 138 2.02 11.37 -12.67
CA ILE A 138 2.97 10.35 -13.10
C ILE A 138 4.24 11.03 -13.58
N SER A 139 5.38 10.52 -13.10
CA SER A 139 6.71 10.87 -13.58
C SER A 139 7.49 9.61 -13.95
N ILE A 140 8.19 9.63 -15.08
CA ILE A 140 9.06 8.58 -15.62
C ILE A 140 10.50 9.08 -15.60
N PHE A 141 11.41 8.26 -15.07
CA PHE A 141 12.82 8.59 -14.89
C PHE A 141 13.68 7.62 -15.71
N GLY A 142 14.40 8.14 -16.71
CA GLY A 142 15.10 7.32 -17.71
C GLY A 142 14.17 6.78 -18.79
N THR A 143 14.63 5.76 -19.52
CA THR A 143 13.87 5.15 -20.62
C THR A 143 13.28 3.81 -20.19
N PRO A 144 11.95 3.63 -20.18
CA PRO A 144 11.32 2.35 -19.89
C PRO A 144 11.79 1.26 -20.85
N ALA A 145 12.45 0.24 -20.32
CA ALA A 145 12.98 -0.87 -21.11
C ALA A 145 13.19 -2.11 -20.24
N GLY A 146 13.34 -3.28 -20.89
CA GLY A 146 13.71 -4.52 -20.22
C GLY A 146 15.18 -4.60 -19.79
N LYS A 147 16.04 -3.71 -20.31
CA LYS A 147 17.46 -3.58 -19.95
C LYS A 147 17.76 -2.15 -19.53
N GLY A 148 18.78 -1.99 -18.68
CA GLY A 148 19.15 -0.69 -18.13
C GLY A 148 18.34 -0.34 -16.89
N LEU A 149 18.53 0.89 -16.41
CA LEU A 149 17.97 1.41 -15.18
C LEU A 149 16.99 2.54 -15.50
N TRP A 150 15.76 2.38 -15.01
CA TRP A 150 14.71 3.39 -15.11
C TRP A 150 13.80 3.32 -13.88
N GLY A 151 12.91 4.28 -13.72
CA GLY A 151 11.96 4.28 -12.61
C GLY A 151 10.73 5.12 -12.92
N TRP A 152 9.76 5.06 -12.03
CA TRP A 152 8.57 5.89 -12.12
C TRP A 152 7.98 6.15 -10.75
N ARG A 153 7.22 7.25 -10.66
CA ARG A 153 6.48 7.66 -9.47
C ARG A 153 5.03 7.93 -9.81
N PHE A 154 4.13 7.55 -8.90
CA PHE A 154 2.74 7.99 -8.91
C PHE A 154 2.38 8.56 -7.54
N GLU A 155 1.94 9.81 -7.51
CA GLU A 155 1.70 10.50 -6.24
C GLU A 155 0.61 11.57 -6.33
N GLY A 156 0.09 11.93 -5.17
CA GLY A 156 -0.89 12.98 -4.99
C GLY A 156 -1.13 13.20 -3.50
N HIS A 157 -2.25 13.85 -3.17
CA HIS A 157 -2.69 13.96 -1.79
C HIS A 157 -2.93 12.55 -1.22
N HIS A 158 -2.32 12.23 -0.07
CA HIS A 158 -2.39 10.92 0.60
C HIS A 158 -1.85 9.71 -0.17
N LEU A 159 -1.05 9.90 -1.21
CA LEU A 159 -0.48 8.76 -1.95
C LEU A 159 0.91 9.11 -2.49
N SER A 160 1.86 8.20 -2.31
CA SER A 160 3.14 8.26 -3.02
C SER A 160 3.70 6.85 -3.21
N LEU A 161 3.86 6.45 -4.46
CA LEU A 161 4.37 5.15 -4.88
C LEU A 161 5.60 5.36 -5.74
N ASN A 162 6.69 4.67 -5.43
CA ASN A 162 7.99 4.87 -6.05
C ASN A 162 8.58 3.53 -6.48
N PHE A 163 8.99 3.43 -7.74
CA PHE A 163 9.58 2.21 -8.30
C PHE A 163 10.87 2.51 -9.05
N SER A 164 11.87 1.64 -8.87
CA SER A 164 13.07 1.58 -9.70
C SER A 164 13.22 0.18 -10.26
N ILE A 165 13.52 0.10 -11.56
CA ILE A 165 13.61 -1.12 -12.33
C ILE A 165 14.99 -1.17 -12.97
N GLN A 166 15.72 -2.26 -12.73
CA GLN A 166 17.01 -2.53 -13.34
C GLN A 166 16.98 -3.89 -14.03
N ASP A 167 17.26 -3.91 -15.34
CA ASP A 167 17.33 -5.13 -16.13
C ASP A 167 16.12 -6.07 -15.93
N GLY A 168 14.92 -5.46 -15.94
CA GLY A 168 13.65 -6.16 -15.77
C GLY A 168 13.34 -6.60 -14.32
N LYS A 169 14.15 -6.21 -13.33
CA LYS A 169 13.88 -6.48 -11.91
C LYS A 169 13.49 -5.21 -11.18
N ILE A 170 12.49 -5.30 -10.31
CA ILE A 170 12.15 -4.20 -9.40
C ILE A 170 13.23 -4.15 -8.32
N VAL A 171 14.13 -3.18 -8.39
CA VAL A 171 15.24 -3.01 -7.43
C VAL A 171 14.87 -2.08 -6.27
N SER A 172 13.79 -1.31 -6.42
CA SER A 172 13.18 -0.58 -5.31
C SER A 172 11.68 -0.41 -5.54
N SER A 173 10.91 -0.50 -4.47
CA SER A 173 9.47 -0.23 -4.40
C SER A 173 9.13 0.73 -3.24
N THR A 174 10.12 1.51 -2.80
CA THR A 174 10.02 2.39 -1.63
C THR A 174 10.63 3.77 -1.91
N PRO A 175 10.08 4.84 -1.30
CA PRO A 175 9.04 4.83 -0.29
C PRO A 175 7.64 4.50 -0.82
N GLU A 176 6.87 3.82 0.02
CA GLU A 176 5.48 3.45 -0.24
C GLU A 176 4.60 4.11 0.82
N PHE A 177 3.76 5.04 0.39
CA PHE A 177 2.88 5.80 1.27
C PHE A 177 1.42 5.68 0.83
N TYR A 178 0.55 5.34 1.78
CA TYR A 178 -0.90 5.33 1.66
C TYR A 178 -1.48 6.12 2.84
N GLY A 179 -2.32 7.11 2.56
CA GLY A 179 -3.10 7.82 3.56
C GLY A 179 -4.59 7.77 3.24
N ALA A 180 -5.42 8.05 4.24
CA ALA A 180 -6.87 8.15 4.06
C ALA A 180 -7.41 9.30 4.90
N ASN A 181 -8.04 10.25 4.22
CA ASN A 181 -8.72 11.38 4.85
C ASN A 181 -10.01 11.65 4.06
N PRO A 182 -11.19 11.46 4.65
CA PRO A 182 -11.39 10.89 5.99
C PRO A 182 -10.96 9.40 6.09
N GLY A 183 -10.48 8.98 7.26
CA GLY A 183 -10.09 7.59 7.55
C GLY A 183 -11.29 6.64 7.76
N LEU A 184 -12.42 7.19 8.17
CA LEU A 184 -13.73 6.59 8.37
C LEU A 184 -14.77 7.54 7.77
N ILE A 185 -15.57 6.99 6.85
CA ILE A 185 -16.84 7.57 6.41
C ILE A 185 -17.94 6.72 7.03
N ASP A 186 -18.83 7.36 7.78
CA ASP A 186 -20.04 6.73 8.32
C ASP A 186 -21.27 7.35 7.64
N ALA A 187 -21.96 6.55 6.82
CA ALA A 187 -23.20 6.93 6.16
C ALA A 187 -24.44 6.28 6.82
N GLY A 188 -24.30 5.72 8.03
CA GLY A 188 -25.36 5.04 8.79
C GLY A 188 -25.24 3.51 8.80
N PRO A 189 -26.23 2.79 9.35
CA PRO A 189 -26.12 1.37 9.65
C PRO A 189 -25.69 0.52 8.45
N GLY A 190 -24.60 -0.24 8.62
CA GLY A 190 -24.04 -1.12 7.59
C GLY A 190 -23.36 -0.41 6.42
N ARG A 191 -23.22 0.92 6.45
CA ARG A 191 -22.64 1.74 5.38
C ARG A 191 -21.50 2.58 5.92
N SER A 192 -20.37 1.92 6.18
CA SER A 192 -19.12 2.59 6.52
C SER A 192 -17.99 2.20 5.58
N LEU A 193 -17.06 3.14 5.35
CA LEU A 193 -15.84 2.91 4.59
C LEU A 193 -14.64 3.26 5.47
N ARG A 194 -13.70 2.32 5.62
CA ARG A 194 -12.39 2.53 6.25
C ARG A 194 -11.30 1.95 5.36
N VAL A 195 -10.79 2.74 4.42
CA VAL A 195 -9.85 2.30 3.37
C VAL A 195 -8.61 1.61 3.95
N LEU A 196 -8.09 2.12 5.06
CA LEU A 196 -6.93 1.57 5.78
C LEU A 196 -7.31 0.96 7.14
N GLY A 197 -8.59 0.65 7.37
CA GLY A 197 -9.12 0.22 8.66
C GLY A 197 -8.54 -1.11 9.16
N ARG A 198 -8.26 -2.05 8.25
CA ARG A 198 -7.70 -3.36 8.61
C ARG A 198 -6.33 -3.25 9.28
N ARG A 199 -5.50 -2.30 8.85
CA ARG A 199 -4.17 -2.02 9.45
C ARG A 199 -4.31 -1.57 10.91
N GLU A 200 -5.28 -0.71 11.20
CA GLU A 200 -5.58 -0.25 12.56
C GLU A 200 -6.17 -1.37 13.43
N GLU A 201 -7.12 -2.13 12.90
CA GLU A 201 -7.78 -3.23 13.63
C GLU A 201 -6.78 -4.25 14.15
N ILE A 202 -5.92 -4.78 13.26
CA ILE A 202 -4.91 -5.77 13.65
C ILE A 202 -3.94 -5.17 14.67
N ALA A 203 -3.49 -3.92 14.47
CA ALA A 203 -2.57 -3.26 15.38
C ALA A 203 -3.17 -3.07 16.79
N ARG A 204 -4.46 -2.73 16.88
CA ARG A 204 -5.18 -2.67 18.16
C ARG A 204 -5.38 -4.05 18.78
N GLU A 205 -5.61 -5.09 17.98
CA GLU A 205 -5.68 -6.47 18.47
C GLU A 205 -4.35 -6.92 19.08
N ILE A 206 -3.20 -6.57 18.49
CA ILE A 206 -1.86 -6.82 19.05
C ILE A 206 -1.73 -6.18 20.45
N LEU A 207 -2.18 -4.93 20.58
CA LEU A 207 -2.16 -4.20 21.85
C LEU A 207 -3.09 -4.85 22.88
N LYS A 208 -4.32 -5.21 22.48
CA LYS A 208 -5.32 -5.84 23.36
C LYS A 208 -4.90 -7.24 23.81
N ALA A 209 -4.10 -7.95 23.02
CA ALA A 209 -3.49 -9.23 23.37
C ALA A 209 -2.29 -9.12 24.34
N CYS A 210 -1.91 -7.91 24.77
CA CYS A 210 -0.87 -7.73 25.78
C CYS A 210 -1.31 -8.24 27.15
N THR A 211 -0.42 -8.96 27.81
CA THR A 211 -0.49 -9.17 29.26
C THR A 211 -0.04 -7.92 29.99
N ASP A 212 -0.37 -7.78 31.27
CA ASP A 212 0.10 -6.63 32.05
C ASP A 212 1.64 -6.55 32.10
N GLN A 213 2.33 -7.68 31.95
CA GLN A 213 3.79 -7.76 31.96
C GLN A 213 4.44 -7.19 30.68
N ASN A 214 3.84 -7.37 29.50
CA ASN A 214 4.42 -6.89 28.24
C ASN A 214 3.80 -5.59 27.71
N ARG A 215 2.64 -5.17 28.25
CA ARG A 215 1.98 -3.91 27.87
C ARG A 215 2.88 -2.70 28.04
N GLY A 216 3.62 -2.59 29.15
CA GLY A 216 4.53 -1.45 29.40
C GLY A 216 5.75 -1.38 28.49
N ARG A 217 6.11 -2.49 27.82
CA ARG A 217 7.20 -2.55 26.84
C ARG A 217 6.71 -2.19 25.44
N MET A 218 5.46 -2.52 25.12
CA MET A 218 4.83 -2.20 23.84
C MET A 218 4.30 -0.76 23.79
N TRP A 219 3.66 -0.30 24.88
CA TRP A 219 3.01 1.00 24.95
C TRP A 219 4.02 2.06 25.42
N LEU A 220 4.64 2.72 24.46
CA LEU A 220 5.79 3.61 24.65
C LEU A 220 5.39 4.97 25.22
N SER A 221 4.21 5.47 24.87
CA SER A 221 3.64 6.70 25.45
C SER A 221 2.11 6.75 25.31
N LYS A 222 1.46 7.50 26.21
CA LYS A 222 0.03 7.85 26.07
C LYS A 222 -0.23 8.95 25.05
N GLU A 223 0.79 9.68 24.64
CA GLU A 223 0.70 10.74 23.63
C GLU A 223 1.36 10.25 22.35
N ALA A 224 0.62 10.31 21.24
CA ALA A 224 1.13 9.96 19.91
C ALA A 224 1.79 11.16 19.24
N PRO A 225 2.84 10.94 18.40
CA PRO A 225 3.36 11.99 17.53
C PRO A 225 2.28 12.50 16.57
N ASN A 226 2.44 13.72 16.05
CA ASN A 226 1.44 14.37 15.18
C ASN A 226 1.39 13.80 13.75
N ASP A 227 2.40 13.03 13.33
CA ASP A 227 2.48 12.41 12.01
C ASP A 227 3.50 11.24 12.00
N VAL A 228 3.58 10.51 10.89
CA VAL A 228 4.69 9.59 10.58
C VAL A 228 6.00 10.36 10.40
N ARG A 229 7.12 9.73 10.75
CA ARG A 229 8.44 10.34 10.63
C ARG A 229 8.92 10.33 9.17
N GLY A 230 9.70 11.36 8.82
CA GLY A 230 10.42 11.39 7.54
C GLY A 230 9.54 11.60 6.30
N GLY A 231 8.34 12.17 6.43
CA GLY A 231 7.53 12.59 5.29
C GLY A 231 8.31 13.52 4.36
N GLY A 232 8.39 13.17 3.07
CA GLY A 232 9.18 13.90 2.07
C GLY A 232 10.70 13.78 2.19
N VAL A 233 11.22 12.98 3.13
CA VAL A 233 12.67 12.75 3.28
C VAL A 233 13.13 11.57 2.41
N ILE A 234 14.30 11.70 1.79
CA ILE A 234 14.83 10.74 0.82
C ILE A 234 15.04 9.35 1.43
N GLN A 235 15.64 9.28 2.62
CA GLN A 235 15.94 8.04 3.34
C GLN A 235 15.10 7.96 4.62
N PRO A 236 14.82 6.75 5.13
CA PRO A 236 14.00 6.60 6.33
C PRO A 236 14.67 7.28 7.52
N VAL A 237 13.85 7.83 8.42
CA VAL A 237 14.31 8.29 9.73
C VAL A 237 14.26 7.09 10.66
N VAL A 238 15.43 6.67 11.17
CA VAL A 238 15.57 5.40 11.89
C VAL A 238 16.25 5.65 13.22
N ASP A 239 15.56 5.29 14.29
CA ASP A 239 16.11 5.17 15.64
C ASP A 239 16.38 3.69 15.96
N ALA A 240 16.97 3.41 17.12
CA ALA A 240 17.03 2.05 17.64
C ALA A 240 15.60 1.45 17.71
N PRO A 241 15.39 0.17 17.34
CA PRO A 241 14.07 -0.45 17.42
C PRO A 241 13.44 -0.31 18.81
N GLN A 242 12.18 0.11 18.86
CA GLN A 242 11.43 0.33 20.10
C GLN A 242 10.21 -0.58 20.16
N GLY A 243 9.75 -0.88 21.38
CA GLY A 243 8.55 -1.68 21.61
C GLY A 243 8.84 -3.11 22.02
N LEU A 244 7.83 -3.98 21.87
CA LEU A 244 7.94 -5.40 22.20
C LEU A 244 8.55 -6.15 21.01
N ARG A 245 9.60 -6.93 21.27
CA ARG A 245 10.27 -7.77 20.26
C ARG A 245 9.42 -9.00 19.94
N PHE A 246 9.41 -9.44 18.68
CA PHE A 246 8.63 -10.58 18.19
C PHE A 246 8.89 -11.87 18.99
N ALA A 247 10.16 -12.15 19.32
CA ALA A 247 10.54 -13.32 20.12
C ALA A 247 9.93 -13.33 21.54
N GLU A 248 9.51 -12.18 22.04
CA GLU A 248 8.96 -11.99 23.40
C GLU A 248 7.43 -11.84 23.39
N MET A 249 6.82 -11.85 22.20
CA MET A 249 5.38 -11.82 22.02
C MET A 249 4.75 -13.18 22.34
N SER A 250 3.50 -13.16 22.78
CA SER A 250 2.69 -14.39 22.86
C SER A 250 2.46 -14.99 21.46
N PRO A 251 2.12 -16.29 21.35
CA PRO A 251 1.80 -16.90 20.05
C PRO A 251 0.69 -16.15 19.28
N GLU A 252 -0.29 -15.59 19.99
CA GLU A 252 -1.35 -14.77 19.41
C GLU A 252 -0.82 -13.44 18.85
N GLN A 253 -0.02 -12.71 19.62
CA GLN A 253 0.62 -11.47 19.17
C GLN A 253 1.56 -11.70 17.98
N GLN A 254 2.32 -12.81 17.98
CA GLN A 254 3.16 -13.20 16.86
C GLN A 254 2.36 -13.46 15.58
N LYS A 255 1.20 -14.13 15.70
CA LYS A 255 0.29 -14.35 14.58
C LYS A 255 -0.23 -13.02 14.04
N LEU A 256 -0.72 -12.14 14.93
CA LEU A 256 -1.26 -10.83 14.56
C LEU A 256 -0.19 -9.91 13.95
N LEU A 257 1.04 -9.90 14.45
CA LEU A 257 2.11 -9.09 13.86
C LEU A 257 2.48 -9.57 12.45
N LYS A 258 2.51 -10.89 12.22
CA LYS A 258 2.67 -11.47 10.88
C LYS A 258 1.53 -11.07 9.96
N GLU A 259 0.30 -11.05 10.47
CA GLU A 259 -0.87 -10.62 9.72
C GLU A 259 -0.82 -9.13 9.37
N LEU A 260 -0.39 -8.27 10.31
CA LEU A 260 -0.19 -6.85 10.07
C LEU A 260 0.85 -6.61 8.97
N ILE A 261 2.01 -7.25 9.05
CA ILE A 261 3.05 -7.15 8.01
C ILE A 261 2.50 -7.62 6.66
N ALA A 262 1.76 -8.73 6.65
CA ALA A 262 1.12 -9.23 5.43
C ALA A 262 0.08 -8.24 4.86
N GLU A 263 -0.73 -7.59 5.70
CA GLU A 263 -1.71 -6.56 5.30
C GLU A 263 -1.03 -5.39 4.57
N TYR A 264 0.13 -4.94 5.05
CA TYR A 264 0.92 -3.94 4.32
C TYR A 264 1.40 -4.45 2.97
N LEU A 265 1.92 -5.67 2.93
CA LEU A 265 2.44 -6.29 1.72
C LEU A 265 1.35 -6.59 0.67
N THR A 266 0.07 -6.65 1.05
CA THR A 266 -1.03 -6.86 0.08
C THR A 266 -1.06 -5.81 -1.03
N ALA A 267 -0.49 -4.63 -0.84
CA ALA A 267 -0.45 -3.60 -1.88
C ALA A 267 0.43 -4.01 -3.08
N MET A 268 1.40 -4.89 -2.87
CA MET A 268 2.50 -5.14 -3.81
C MET A 268 2.31 -6.42 -4.64
N PRO A 269 2.89 -6.49 -5.85
CA PRO A 269 2.91 -7.71 -6.65
C PRO A 269 3.62 -8.86 -5.93
N ALA A 270 3.24 -10.11 -6.24
CA ALA A 270 3.72 -11.31 -5.54
C ALA A 270 5.26 -11.41 -5.48
N THR A 271 5.98 -10.95 -6.51
CA THR A 271 7.45 -10.93 -6.52
C THR A 271 8.02 -9.99 -5.45
N VAL A 272 7.50 -8.76 -5.34
CA VAL A 272 7.93 -7.80 -4.31
C VAL A 272 7.59 -8.30 -2.91
N VAL A 273 6.40 -8.89 -2.74
CA VAL A 273 6.00 -9.53 -1.47
C VAL A 273 6.98 -10.63 -1.07
N ARG A 274 7.34 -11.51 -2.02
CA ARG A 274 8.28 -12.60 -1.78
C ARG A 274 9.66 -12.07 -1.40
N GLU A 275 10.18 -11.09 -2.12
CA GLU A 275 11.49 -10.48 -1.86
C GLU A 275 11.54 -9.79 -0.49
N ARG A 276 10.54 -8.97 -0.16
CA ARG A 276 10.45 -8.32 1.16
C ARG A 276 10.35 -9.35 2.29
N MET A 277 9.52 -10.38 2.14
CA MET A 277 9.41 -11.44 3.15
C MET A 277 10.69 -12.27 3.30
N GLN A 278 11.38 -12.57 2.20
CA GLN A 278 12.68 -13.24 2.23
C GLN A 278 13.74 -12.40 2.94
N ALA A 279 13.76 -11.09 2.69
CA ALA A 279 14.67 -10.16 3.39
C ALA A 279 14.40 -10.15 4.90
N ILE A 280 13.12 -10.06 5.31
CA ILE A 280 12.72 -10.09 6.73
C ILE A 280 13.12 -11.42 7.38
N GLN A 281 12.84 -12.55 6.73
CA GLN A 281 13.18 -13.88 7.26
C GLN A 281 14.69 -14.07 7.39
N LYS A 282 15.46 -13.66 6.37
CA LYS A 282 16.93 -13.75 6.37
C LYS A 282 17.55 -12.87 7.46
N ALA A 283 16.98 -11.69 7.71
CA ALA A 283 17.45 -10.77 8.73
C ALA A 283 17.00 -11.14 10.16
N GLY A 284 16.02 -12.03 10.30
CA GLY A 284 15.52 -12.51 11.59
C GLY A 284 14.18 -11.87 11.97
N MET A 285 13.10 -12.63 11.77
CA MET A 285 11.75 -12.20 12.21
C MET A 285 11.68 -11.99 13.73
N ASP A 286 12.49 -12.74 14.47
CA ASP A 286 12.56 -12.68 15.93
C ASP A 286 13.03 -11.32 16.45
N ASP A 287 13.74 -10.52 15.63
CA ASP A 287 14.23 -9.18 15.95
C ASP A 287 13.29 -8.05 15.48
N VAL A 288 12.10 -8.38 14.94
CA VAL A 288 11.09 -7.36 14.61
C VAL A 288 10.45 -6.84 15.88
N HIS A 289 10.33 -5.51 16.00
CA HIS A 289 9.71 -4.85 17.16
C HIS A 289 8.40 -4.18 16.76
N PHE A 290 7.45 -4.15 17.71
CA PHE A 290 6.19 -3.42 17.60
C PHE A 290 6.04 -2.44 18.77
N GLY A 291 5.97 -1.15 18.46
CA GLY A 291 5.79 -0.07 19.43
C GLY A 291 4.48 0.68 19.19
N TRP A 292 3.84 1.12 20.27
CA TRP A 292 2.54 1.80 20.27
C TRP A 292 2.55 3.10 21.06
N TRP A 293 1.86 4.12 20.53
CA TRP A 293 1.58 5.38 21.20
C TRP A 293 0.10 5.74 21.10
N GLY A 294 -0.41 6.49 22.08
CA GLY A 294 -1.78 7.01 22.05
C GLY A 294 -2.81 6.04 22.60
N GLY A 295 -4.08 6.31 22.32
CA GLY A 295 -5.23 5.60 22.90
C GLY A 295 -5.48 4.22 22.28
N SER A 296 -5.97 3.27 23.08
CA SER A 296 -6.19 1.88 22.66
C SER A 296 -7.53 1.63 21.98
N GLU A 297 -8.49 2.54 22.10
CA GLU A 297 -9.82 2.40 21.52
C GLU A 297 -9.98 3.09 20.17
N LEU A 298 -10.93 2.60 19.38
CA LEU A 298 -11.25 3.15 18.06
C LEU A 298 -11.59 4.65 18.18
N ASN A 299 -11.14 5.45 17.20
CA ASN A 299 -11.28 6.91 17.16
C ASN A 299 -10.47 7.67 18.23
N GLU A 300 -9.59 7.00 18.97
CA GLU A 300 -8.57 7.68 19.78
C GLU A 300 -7.31 7.95 18.96
N PRO A 301 -6.66 9.13 19.13
CA PRO A 301 -5.38 9.44 18.51
C PRO A 301 -4.32 8.40 18.83
N HIS A 302 -3.65 7.87 17.81
CA HIS A 302 -2.65 6.82 17.99
C HIS A 302 -1.60 6.78 16.89
N HIS A 303 -0.51 6.07 17.19
CA HIS A 303 0.58 5.80 16.27
C HIS A 303 1.20 4.44 16.61
N TYR A 304 1.68 3.72 15.60
CA TYR A 304 2.52 2.55 15.83
C TYR A 304 3.68 2.47 14.84
N VAL A 305 4.71 1.75 15.27
CA VAL A 305 5.88 1.44 14.46
C VAL A 305 6.08 -0.08 14.46
N VAL A 306 6.34 -0.64 13.27
CA VAL A 306 6.90 -1.99 13.13
C VAL A 306 8.28 -1.88 12.51
N GLN A 307 9.31 -2.30 13.22
CA GLN A 307 10.69 -2.14 12.78
C GLN A 307 11.44 -3.47 12.84
N GLY A 308 11.92 -3.93 11.69
CA GLY A 308 12.91 -5.00 11.57
C GLY A 308 14.24 -4.45 11.05
N SER A 309 15.22 -5.30 10.79
CA SER A 309 16.53 -4.84 10.28
C SER A 309 16.49 -4.37 8.83
N THR A 310 15.49 -4.77 8.05
CA THR A 310 15.40 -4.46 6.61
C THR A 310 14.30 -3.47 6.28
N PHE A 311 13.39 -3.17 7.20
CA PHE A 311 12.21 -2.36 6.93
C PHE A 311 11.70 -1.63 8.17
N ILE A 312 10.98 -0.54 7.93
CA ILE A 312 10.18 0.13 8.94
C ILE A 312 8.81 0.46 8.36
N ILE A 313 7.79 0.20 9.18
CA ILE A 313 6.40 0.59 8.95
C ILE A 313 6.05 1.62 10.00
N GLU A 314 5.41 2.71 9.59
CA GLU A 314 4.75 3.62 10.52
C GLU A 314 3.29 3.82 10.13
N TYR A 315 2.45 4.00 11.14
CA TYR A 315 1.06 4.38 11.00
C TYR A 315 0.76 5.49 11.98
N ASN A 316 0.16 6.58 11.53
CA ASN A 316 -0.31 7.67 12.36
C ASN A 316 -1.78 7.94 12.07
N ASN A 317 -2.57 8.14 13.11
CA ASN A 317 -3.93 8.67 12.99
C ASN A 317 -4.24 9.53 14.21
N THR A 318 -3.79 10.78 14.17
CA THR A 318 -3.95 11.76 15.26
C THR A 318 -4.73 13.00 14.83
N GLN A 319 -4.74 13.31 13.54
CA GLN A 319 -5.39 14.49 12.99
C GLN A 319 -6.90 14.25 12.80
N ASN A 320 -7.67 15.34 12.69
CA ASN A 320 -9.11 15.32 12.42
C ASN A 320 -9.91 14.39 13.34
N ASN A 321 -9.60 14.38 14.63
CA ASN A 321 -10.20 13.48 15.65
C ASN A 321 -9.94 12.00 15.35
N ALA A 322 -8.68 11.65 15.07
CA ALA A 322 -8.26 10.32 14.64
C ALA A 322 -9.05 9.82 13.42
N ASN A 323 -9.23 10.71 12.43
CA ASN A 323 -9.91 10.42 11.18
C ASN A 323 -9.08 10.80 9.94
N HIS A 324 -7.76 10.79 10.09
CA HIS A 324 -6.81 11.19 9.05
C HIS A 324 -5.57 10.32 9.19
N VAL A 325 -5.56 9.26 8.39
CA VAL A 325 -4.60 8.18 8.48
C VAL A 325 -3.42 8.44 7.56
N HIS A 326 -2.21 8.27 8.07
CA HIS A 326 -0.97 8.18 7.31
C HIS A 326 -0.28 6.85 7.59
N ALA A 327 0.05 6.09 6.55
CA ALA A 327 0.72 4.81 6.68
C ALA A 327 1.82 4.65 5.64
N ILE A 328 3.03 4.34 6.11
CA ILE A 328 4.23 4.31 5.27
C ILE A 328 5.01 3.01 5.47
N TRP A 329 5.57 2.48 4.38
CA TRP A 329 6.58 1.43 4.38
C TRP A 329 7.87 1.97 3.77
N ARG A 330 8.99 1.74 4.45
CA ARG A 330 10.33 2.16 4.01
C ARG A 330 11.32 1.01 4.05
N ASN A 331 12.30 1.05 3.15
CA ASN A 331 13.41 0.09 3.12
C ASN A 331 14.60 0.63 3.93
N LEU A 332 15.04 -0.11 4.96
CA LEU A 332 16.18 0.32 5.78
C LEU A 332 17.53 0.10 5.09
N ALA A 333 17.60 -0.76 4.06
CA ALA A 333 18.76 -0.85 3.18
C ALA A 333 18.85 0.34 2.20
N GLY A 334 17.79 1.15 2.14
CA GLY A 334 17.73 2.40 1.41
C GLY A 334 16.61 2.48 0.39
N ASP A 335 15.99 3.64 0.30
CA ASP A 335 14.91 3.92 -0.64
C ASP A 335 15.43 4.35 -2.01
N PHE A 336 14.57 4.35 -3.02
CA PHE A 336 14.91 4.80 -4.39
C PHE A 336 16.06 4.04 -5.07
N ASN A 337 16.39 2.82 -4.61
CA ASN A 337 17.60 2.11 -5.05
C ASN A 337 18.88 2.92 -4.79
N LEU A 338 18.89 3.68 -3.68
CA LEU A 338 20.06 4.34 -3.13
C LEU A 338 20.46 3.60 -1.85
N PRO A 339 21.75 3.48 -1.54
CA PRO A 339 22.19 2.91 -0.27
C PRO A 339 21.68 3.76 0.91
N ALA A 340 21.53 3.12 2.07
CA ALA A 340 21.25 3.82 3.32
C ALA A 340 22.34 4.86 3.62
N LYS A 341 21.97 5.98 4.27
CA LYS A 341 22.95 7.01 4.65
C LYS A 341 23.97 6.42 5.63
N GLY A 342 25.24 6.37 5.24
CA GLY A 342 26.35 5.91 6.08
C GLY A 342 26.98 4.60 5.66
N GLU A 343 26.51 3.98 4.57
CA GLU A 343 27.15 2.83 3.89
C GLU A 343 27.85 3.21 2.59
#